data_AF-A0A6N6PE55-F1
#
_entry.id   AF-A0A6N6PE55-F1
#
_cell.length_a   1.000
_cell.length_b   1.000
_cell.length_c   1.000
_cell.angle_alpha   90.00
_cell.angle_beta   90.00
_cell.angle_gamma   90.00
#
_symmetry.space_group_name_H-M   'P 1'
#
loop_
_entity.id
_entity.type
_entity.pdbx_description
1 polymer ?
#
loop_
_entity_poly.entity_id
_entity_poly.type
_entity_poly.pdbx_seq_one_letter_code
_entity_poly.pdbx_strand_id
1 'polypeptide(L)'
;MSRLLTAAGTLVDRIKINALSREIRDGRPMWIKRRRALVGPILACANRFFRAVGNPVQALAEPAAWQRWEVECFLALHGARFHAQPDGPRAVAAEEVPGVNLSQHLNAGTLTAAMLAAAGRELRRAHEWNCADFAGPWSHGDPHLGNFVHEAATDRARLIDFEVRHHVALSADERHADDLLVLLQDLLGRIAPAQWLPSAHAFLAGYDRAGIVARLREKLIAPRSADRLWWAVRTTYLAPAELARRLAALRATL
;
A
#
# COMPACT_ATOMS: atom_id res chain seq x y z
N MET A 1 -8.05 27.06 1.49
CA MET A 1 -8.33 25.73 0.90
C MET A 1 -9.35 25.04 1.78
N SER A 2 -10.46 24.60 1.18
CA SER A 2 -11.79 24.54 1.80
C SER A 2 -11.96 23.47 2.90
N ARG A 3 -12.68 23.83 3.98
CA ARG A 3 -13.20 22.93 5.02
C ARG A 3 -13.92 21.69 4.45
N LEU A 4 -14.40 21.76 3.21
CA LEU A 4 -15.00 20.64 2.47
C LEU A 4 -14.00 19.51 2.13
N LEU A 5 -12.74 19.83 1.81
CA LEU A 5 -11.71 18.81 1.54
C LEU A 5 -11.31 18.10 2.84
N THR A 6 -11.20 18.85 3.94
CA THR A 6 -10.93 18.29 5.26
C THR A 6 -12.09 17.41 5.74
N ALA A 7 -13.34 17.85 5.56
CA ALA A 7 -14.54 17.08 5.89
C ALA A 7 -14.70 15.83 5.00
N ALA A 8 -14.36 15.91 3.71
CA ALA A 8 -14.35 14.76 2.81
C ALA A 8 -13.25 13.75 3.22
N GLY A 9 -12.06 14.21 3.60
CA GLY A 9 -10.99 13.36 4.13
C GLY A 9 -11.39 12.63 5.41
N THR A 10 -12.01 13.34 6.37
CA THR A 10 -12.50 12.71 7.61
C THR A 10 -13.67 11.75 7.38
N LEU A 11 -14.50 11.99 6.34
CA LEU A 11 -15.58 11.09 5.96
C LEU A 11 -15.03 9.83 5.27
N VAL A 12 -13.99 9.96 4.43
CA VAL A 12 -13.30 8.83 3.78
C VAL A 12 -12.58 7.94 4.81
N ASP A 13 -11.89 8.53 5.80
CA ASP A 13 -11.25 7.78 6.89
C ASP A 13 -12.26 7.03 7.79
N ARG A 14 -13.52 7.48 7.81
CA ARG A 14 -14.63 6.83 8.54
C ARG A 14 -15.27 5.70 7.76
N ILE A 15 -15.07 5.61 6.44
CA ILE A 15 -15.59 4.52 5.62
C ILE A 15 -14.63 3.33 5.74
N LYS A 16 -14.67 2.67 6.90
CA LYS A 16 -14.00 1.38 7.09
C LYS A 16 -14.75 0.32 6.30
N ILE A 17 -14.23 -0.01 5.11
CA ILE A 17 -14.76 -1.07 4.22
C ILE A 17 -14.87 -2.41 4.96
N ASN A 18 -13.89 -2.65 5.85
CA ASN A 18 -13.80 -3.84 6.68
C ASN A 18 -13.93 -3.52 8.17
N ALA A 19 -14.53 -4.44 8.91
CA ALA A 19 -14.32 -4.58 10.34
C ALA A 19 -13.16 -5.55 10.55
N LEU A 20 -12.24 -5.21 11.46
CA LEU A 20 -11.13 -6.07 11.89
C LEU A 20 -11.40 -6.52 13.32
N SER A 21 -11.34 -7.82 13.58
CA SER A 21 -11.29 -8.39 14.92
C SER A 21 -10.09 -9.32 15.05
N ARG A 22 -9.54 -9.40 16.27
CA ARG A 22 -8.48 -10.34 16.61
C ARG A 22 -9.08 -11.49 17.40
N GLU A 23 -8.79 -12.71 16.99
CA GLU A 23 -9.28 -13.93 17.63
C GLU A 23 -8.13 -14.92 17.81
N ILE A 24 -8.23 -15.82 18.79
CA ILE A 24 -7.34 -16.98 18.88
C ILE A 24 -8.10 -18.19 18.33
N ARG A 25 -7.56 -18.85 17.30
CA ARG A 25 -8.13 -20.09 16.71
C ARG A 25 -7.03 -21.15 16.68
N ASP A 26 -7.30 -22.33 17.24
CA ASP A 26 -6.34 -23.44 17.32
C ASP A 26 -4.97 -23.03 17.88
N GLY A 27 -4.98 -22.16 18.90
CA GLY A 27 -3.77 -21.61 19.53
C GLY A 27 -3.03 -20.54 18.73
N ARG A 28 -3.55 -20.13 17.56
CA ARG A 28 -2.93 -19.12 16.69
C ARG A 28 -3.69 -17.79 16.75
N PRO A 29 -2.98 -16.65 16.81
CA PRO A 29 -3.61 -15.35 16.66
C PRO A 29 -4.02 -15.11 15.21
N MET A 30 -5.30 -14.79 15.00
CA MET A 30 -5.90 -14.57 13.69
C MET A 30 -6.50 -13.17 13.63
N TRP A 31 -6.25 -12.47 12.52
CA TRP A 31 -7.00 -11.29 12.12
C TRP A 31 -8.18 -11.71 11.25
N ILE A 32 -9.39 -11.37 11.69
CA ILE A 32 -10.62 -11.58 10.94
C ILE A 32 -11.01 -10.27 10.28
N LYS A 33 -10.86 -10.21 8.97
CA LYS A 33 -11.18 -9.06 8.13
C LYS A 33 -12.53 -9.30 7.49
N ARG A 34 -13.57 -8.58 7.94
CA ARG A 34 -14.96 -8.77 7.49
C ARG A 34 -15.48 -7.56 6.74
N ARG A 35 -15.88 -7.76 5.49
CA ARG A 35 -16.56 -6.74 4.68
C ARG A 35 -17.93 -6.40 5.24
N ARG A 36 -18.20 -5.10 5.33
CA ARG A 36 -19.51 -4.59 5.75
C ARG A 36 -20.54 -4.84 4.65
N ALA A 37 -21.79 -5.11 5.06
CA ALA A 37 -22.85 -5.57 4.17
C ALA A 37 -23.20 -4.62 3.01
N LEU A 38 -23.03 -3.31 3.21
CA LEU A 38 -23.41 -2.26 2.24
C LEU A 38 -22.20 -1.61 1.57
N VAL A 39 -21.05 -2.29 1.54
CA VAL A 39 -19.83 -1.70 0.99
C VAL A 39 -19.75 -1.76 -0.55
N GLY A 40 -20.55 -2.62 -1.19
CA GLY A 40 -20.56 -2.77 -2.66
C GLY A 40 -20.75 -1.45 -3.42
N PRO A 41 -21.80 -0.65 -3.14
CA PRO A 41 -22.00 0.66 -3.78
C PRO A 41 -20.86 1.64 -3.53
N ILE A 42 -20.26 1.60 -2.34
CA ILE A 42 -19.10 2.43 -1.98
C ILE A 42 -17.89 2.05 -2.84
N LEU A 43 -17.58 0.75 -2.95
CA LEU A 43 -16.48 0.26 -3.78
C LEU A 43 -16.71 0.55 -5.27
N ALA A 44 -17.96 0.45 -5.75
CA ALA A 44 -18.31 0.83 -7.11
C ALA A 44 -18.08 2.34 -7.36
N CYS A 45 -18.44 3.19 -6.40
CA CYS A 45 -18.17 4.63 -6.45
C CYS A 45 -16.66 4.91 -6.42
N ALA A 46 -15.91 4.27 -5.52
CA ALA A 46 -14.46 4.37 -5.44
C ALA A 46 -13.79 3.98 -6.77
N ASN A 47 -14.20 2.86 -7.38
CA ASN A 47 -13.68 2.44 -8.68
C ASN A 47 -14.02 3.40 -9.82
N ARG A 48 -15.20 4.04 -9.80
CA ARG A 48 -15.52 5.11 -10.76
C ARG A 48 -14.62 6.32 -10.56
N PHE A 49 -14.39 6.71 -9.31
CA PHE A 49 -13.48 7.79 -8.97
C PHE A 49 -12.04 7.47 -9.41
N PHE A 50 -11.53 6.28 -9.11
CA PHE A 50 -10.21 5.80 -9.55
C PHE A 50 -10.05 5.90 -11.06
N ARG A 51 -11.04 5.44 -11.84
CA ARG A 51 -11.00 5.60 -13.30
C ARG A 51 -11.00 7.06 -13.74
N ALA A 52 -11.83 7.90 -13.11
CA ALA A 52 -11.92 9.32 -13.46
C ALA A 52 -10.61 10.09 -13.21
N VAL A 53 -9.83 9.68 -12.20
CA VAL A 53 -8.53 10.29 -11.88
C VAL A 53 -7.33 9.53 -12.46
N GLY A 54 -7.56 8.53 -13.31
CA GLY A 54 -6.50 7.74 -13.94
C GLY A 54 -5.69 6.88 -12.96
N ASN A 55 -6.25 6.51 -11.80
CA ASN A 55 -5.58 5.68 -10.82
C ASN A 55 -5.42 4.24 -11.37
N PRO A 56 -4.19 3.67 -11.39
CA PRO A 56 -3.91 2.38 -11.99
C PRO A 56 -4.45 1.16 -11.23
N VAL A 57 -5.23 1.36 -10.17
CA VAL A 57 -5.80 0.30 -9.33
C VAL A 57 -7.32 0.29 -9.33
N GLN A 58 -7.86 -0.84 -8.89
CA GLN A 58 -9.26 -1.05 -8.59
C GLN A 58 -9.42 -1.81 -7.28
N ALA A 59 -10.42 -1.43 -6.50
CA ALA A 59 -10.88 -2.22 -5.37
C ALA A 59 -11.71 -3.41 -5.88
N LEU A 60 -11.47 -4.59 -5.32
CA LEU A 60 -12.19 -5.80 -5.69
C LEU A 60 -13.59 -5.77 -5.09
N ALA A 61 -14.62 -5.31 -5.81
CA ALA A 61 -15.95 -5.10 -5.23
C ALA A 61 -16.70 -6.40 -4.86
N GLU A 62 -16.47 -7.47 -5.63
CA GLU A 62 -17.11 -8.76 -5.38
C GLU A 62 -16.44 -9.48 -4.18
N PRO A 63 -17.20 -9.87 -3.13
CA PRO A 63 -16.63 -10.49 -1.94
C PRO A 63 -15.82 -11.76 -2.24
N ALA A 64 -16.32 -12.64 -3.10
CA ALA A 64 -15.64 -13.89 -3.42
C ALA A 64 -14.31 -13.64 -4.16
N ALA A 65 -14.28 -12.70 -5.10
CA ALA A 65 -13.05 -12.31 -5.80
C ALA A 65 -12.02 -11.71 -4.85
N TRP A 66 -12.47 -10.84 -3.95
CA TRP A 66 -11.62 -10.29 -2.91
C TRP A 66 -11.07 -11.34 -1.94
N GLN A 67 -11.90 -12.24 -1.44
CA GLN A 67 -11.46 -13.30 -0.52
C GLN A 67 -10.39 -14.18 -1.16
N ARG A 68 -10.60 -14.59 -2.43
CA ARG A 68 -9.60 -15.37 -3.17
C ARG A 68 -8.29 -14.61 -3.30
N TRP A 69 -8.34 -13.36 -3.74
CA TRP A 69 -7.16 -12.51 -3.92
C TRP A 69 -6.39 -12.30 -2.62
N GLU A 70 -7.08 -11.93 -1.53
CA GLU A 70 -6.46 -11.69 -0.22
C GLU A 70 -5.77 -12.95 0.31
N VAL A 71 -6.44 -14.10 0.24
CA VAL A 71 -5.90 -15.38 0.71
C VAL A 71 -4.73 -15.84 -0.15
N GLU A 72 -4.86 -15.75 -1.48
CA GLU A 72 -3.79 -16.11 -2.41
C GLU A 72 -2.53 -15.25 -2.19
N CYS A 73 -2.68 -13.93 -2.14
CA CYS A 73 -1.56 -13.03 -1.87
C CYS A 73 -0.91 -13.30 -0.52
N PHE A 74 -1.71 -13.48 0.53
CA PHE A 74 -1.20 -13.73 1.87
C PHE A 74 -0.39 -15.03 1.93
N LEU A 75 -0.95 -16.13 1.41
CA LEU A 75 -0.27 -17.43 1.41
C LEU A 75 0.98 -17.43 0.52
N ALA A 76 0.92 -16.82 -0.66
CA ALA A 76 2.06 -16.75 -1.56
C ALA A 76 3.22 -15.94 -0.98
N LEU A 77 2.93 -14.82 -0.30
CA LEU A 77 3.97 -13.93 0.23
C LEU A 77 4.55 -14.40 1.57
N HIS A 78 3.80 -15.18 2.35
CA HIS A 78 4.25 -15.61 3.68
C HIS A 78 4.62 -17.08 3.77
N GLY A 79 4.20 -17.88 2.79
CA GLY A 79 4.49 -19.31 2.68
C GLY A 79 3.70 -20.16 3.66
N ALA A 80 3.93 -21.48 3.60
CA ALA A 80 3.15 -22.50 4.31
C ALA A 80 3.22 -22.44 5.85
N ARG A 81 4.06 -21.56 6.42
CA ARG A 81 4.13 -21.36 7.88
C ARG A 81 2.89 -20.65 8.42
N PHE A 82 2.26 -19.79 7.61
CA PHE A 82 1.12 -18.98 8.01
C PHE A 82 -0.18 -19.49 7.39
N HIS A 83 -1.29 -19.25 8.07
CA HIS A 83 -2.60 -19.68 7.63
C HIS A 83 -3.44 -18.48 7.17
N ALA A 84 -4.10 -18.62 6.03
CA ALA A 84 -5.18 -17.73 5.62
C ALA A 84 -6.26 -18.52 4.90
N GLN A 85 -7.51 -18.14 5.12
CA GLN A 85 -8.66 -18.78 4.50
C GLN A 85 -9.87 -17.84 4.45
N PRO A 86 -10.82 -18.06 3.53
CA PRO A 86 -12.13 -17.43 3.62
C PRO A 86 -12.82 -17.79 4.96
N ASP A 87 -13.46 -16.81 5.60
CA ASP A 87 -14.21 -16.95 6.84
C ASP A 87 -15.68 -16.52 6.61
N GLY A 88 -16.50 -17.48 6.19
CA GLY A 88 -17.88 -17.20 5.75
C GLY A 88 -17.95 -16.42 4.43
N PRO A 89 -19.11 -15.81 4.10
CA PRO A 89 -19.36 -15.25 2.77
C PRO A 89 -18.69 -13.89 2.49
N ARG A 90 -18.15 -13.23 3.52
CA ARG A 90 -17.67 -11.83 3.44
C ARG A 90 -16.48 -11.56 4.35
N ALA A 91 -15.74 -12.57 4.78
CA ALA A 91 -14.56 -12.32 5.60
C ALA A 91 -13.38 -13.20 5.20
N VAL A 92 -12.19 -12.76 5.58
CA VAL A 92 -10.95 -13.52 5.48
C VAL A 92 -10.38 -13.63 6.88
N ALA A 93 -9.97 -14.84 7.27
CA ALA A 93 -9.16 -15.07 8.44
C ALA A 93 -7.72 -15.25 7.99
N ALA A 94 -6.80 -14.45 8.51
CA ALA A 94 -5.37 -14.57 8.24
C ALA A 94 -4.58 -14.54 9.56
N GLU A 95 -3.58 -15.38 9.68
CA GLU A 95 -2.72 -15.46 10.85
C GLU A 95 -1.96 -14.14 11.04
N GLU A 96 -1.82 -13.68 12.28
CA GLU A 96 -1.09 -12.47 12.60
C GLU A 96 0.41 -12.68 12.28
N VAL A 97 0.95 -11.88 11.36
CA VAL A 97 2.38 -11.87 11.08
C VAL A 97 3.14 -11.18 12.22
N PRO A 98 4.33 -11.68 12.61
CA PRO A 98 5.09 -11.08 13.69
C PRO A 98 5.61 -9.70 13.32
N GLY A 99 5.60 -8.79 14.28
CA GLY A 99 6.19 -7.46 14.15
C GLY A 99 5.21 -6.32 14.39
N VAL A 100 5.65 -5.12 14.02
CA VAL A 100 4.92 -3.86 14.23
C VAL A 100 4.84 -3.11 12.90
N ASN A 101 3.72 -2.45 12.69
CA ASN A 101 3.45 -1.72 11.46
C ASN A 101 4.40 -0.52 11.29
N LEU A 102 4.94 -0.27 10.10
CA LEU A 102 5.85 0.87 9.88
C LEU A 102 5.17 2.22 10.15
N SER A 103 3.86 2.33 9.92
CA SER A 103 3.10 3.53 10.29
C SER A 103 3.02 3.74 11.81
N GLN A 104 3.02 2.67 12.61
CA GLN A 104 3.07 2.76 14.06
C GLN A 104 4.46 3.19 14.53
N HIS A 105 5.52 2.63 13.93
CA HIS A 105 6.89 3.10 14.17
C HIS A 105 7.07 4.58 13.83
N LEU A 106 6.48 5.04 12.71
CA LEU A 106 6.50 6.45 12.35
C LEU A 106 5.81 7.32 13.40
N ASN A 107 4.59 6.95 13.78
CA ASN A 107 3.81 7.71 14.77
C ASN A 107 4.49 7.74 16.15
N ALA A 108 5.22 6.69 16.51
CA ALA A 108 6.01 6.59 17.74
C ALA A 108 7.40 7.25 17.64
N GLY A 109 7.80 7.77 16.48
CA GLY A 109 9.13 8.35 16.27
C GLY A 109 10.28 7.33 16.27
N THR A 110 9.98 6.04 16.06
CA THR A 110 10.96 4.93 16.09
C THR A 110 11.25 4.34 14.71
N LEU A 111 10.67 4.90 13.64
CA LEU A 111 10.95 4.46 12.26
C LEU A 111 12.41 4.74 11.90
N THR A 112 13.12 3.72 11.43
CA THR A 112 14.53 3.82 11.04
C THR A 112 14.74 3.64 9.53
N ALA A 113 15.91 4.07 9.04
CA ALA A 113 16.32 3.81 7.66
C ALA A 113 16.43 2.30 7.37
N ALA A 114 16.88 1.49 8.34
CA ALA A 114 16.99 0.04 8.19
C ALA A 114 15.62 -0.62 7.97
N MET A 115 14.59 -0.19 8.72
CA MET A 115 13.21 -0.66 8.53
C MET A 115 12.67 -0.34 7.13
N LEU A 116 12.97 0.85 6.61
CA LEU A 116 12.58 1.24 5.25
C LEU A 116 13.34 0.45 4.18
N ALA A 117 14.63 0.18 4.38
CA ALA A 117 15.38 -0.70 3.51
C ALA A 117 14.82 -2.14 3.55
N ALA A 118 14.40 -2.64 4.71
CA ALA A 118 13.73 -3.94 4.83
C ALA A 118 12.40 -3.98 4.06
N ALA A 119 11.60 -2.91 4.11
CA ALA A 119 10.39 -2.79 3.28
C ALA A 119 10.69 -2.79 1.79
N GLY A 120 11.76 -2.10 1.36
CA GLY A 120 12.23 -2.13 -0.03
C GLY A 120 12.60 -3.55 -0.48
N ARG A 121 13.37 -4.27 0.34
CA ARG A 121 13.74 -5.68 0.07
C ARG A 121 12.52 -6.59 -0.02
N GLU A 122 11.56 -6.43 0.89
CA GLU A 122 10.34 -7.22 0.89
C GLU A 122 9.49 -6.96 -0.36
N LEU A 123 9.35 -5.70 -0.77
CA LEU A 123 8.59 -5.34 -1.96
C LEU A 123 9.28 -5.85 -3.24
N ARG A 124 10.61 -5.79 -3.31
CA ARG A 124 11.40 -6.41 -4.39
C ARG A 124 11.11 -7.91 -4.48
N ARG A 125 11.21 -8.61 -3.35
CA ARG A 125 10.94 -10.05 -3.27
C ARG A 125 9.50 -10.37 -3.68
N ALA A 126 8.52 -9.58 -3.22
CA ALA A 126 7.12 -9.77 -3.56
C ALA A 126 6.86 -9.59 -5.06
N HIS A 127 7.52 -8.63 -5.69
CA HIS A 127 7.46 -8.39 -7.13
C HIS A 127 8.07 -9.51 -7.99
N GLU A 128 8.83 -10.44 -7.42
CA GLU A 128 9.38 -11.60 -8.13
C GLU A 128 8.39 -12.78 -8.16
N TRP A 129 7.33 -12.75 -7.34
CA TRP A 129 6.30 -13.78 -7.36
C TRP A 129 5.46 -13.68 -8.64
N ASN A 130 5.32 -14.79 -9.37
CA ASN A 130 4.42 -14.86 -10.53
C ASN A 130 2.98 -15.11 -10.09
N CYS A 131 2.11 -14.17 -10.42
CA CYS A 131 0.69 -14.18 -10.10
C CYS A 131 -0.14 -14.52 -11.34
N ALA A 132 -1.09 -15.45 -11.18
CA ALA A 132 -1.94 -15.91 -12.27
C ALA A 132 -2.81 -14.80 -12.86
N ASP A 133 -3.39 -13.93 -12.01
CA ASP A 133 -4.23 -12.80 -12.45
C ASP A 133 -3.49 -11.82 -13.37
N PHE A 134 -2.17 -11.70 -13.22
CA PHE A 134 -1.34 -10.82 -14.04
C PHE A 134 -0.64 -11.55 -15.18
N ALA A 135 -0.76 -12.87 -15.26
CA ALA A 135 0.05 -13.73 -16.14
C ALA A 135 1.55 -13.37 -16.07
N GLY A 136 2.06 -13.08 -14.87
CA GLY A 136 3.41 -12.55 -14.68
C GLY A 136 3.65 -11.98 -13.28
N PRO A 137 4.67 -11.12 -13.13
CA PRO A 137 5.09 -10.60 -11.84
C PRO A 137 3.97 -9.88 -11.06
N TRP A 138 3.83 -10.22 -9.79
CA TRP A 138 2.83 -9.66 -8.88
C TRP A 138 3.12 -8.20 -8.50
N SER A 139 2.07 -7.47 -8.11
CA SER A 139 2.15 -6.12 -7.56
C SER A 139 1.02 -5.91 -6.53
N HIS A 140 1.24 -4.99 -5.59
CA HIS A 140 0.38 -4.78 -4.44
C HIS A 140 -0.78 -3.81 -4.70
N GLY A 141 -0.52 -2.70 -5.39
CA GLY A 141 -1.49 -1.63 -5.66
C GLY A 141 -1.61 -0.56 -4.57
N ASP A 142 -1.26 -0.88 -3.32
CA ASP A 142 -1.34 0.07 -2.20
C ASP A 142 -0.32 -0.18 -1.07
N PRO A 143 0.98 -0.35 -1.35
CA PRO A 143 1.98 -0.63 -0.32
C PRO A 143 2.40 0.66 0.41
N HIS A 144 1.49 1.27 1.18
CA HIS A 144 1.82 2.39 2.07
C HIS A 144 2.42 1.87 3.40
N LEU A 145 2.94 2.75 4.27
CA LEU A 145 3.60 2.32 5.53
C LEU A 145 2.70 1.46 6.43
N GLY A 146 1.39 1.66 6.31
CA GLY A 146 0.35 0.89 6.98
C GLY A 146 0.24 -0.57 6.54
N ASN A 147 0.85 -0.93 5.42
CA ASN A 147 0.78 -2.28 4.86
C ASN A 147 2.13 -3.03 4.95
N PHE A 148 3.11 -2.46 5.67
CA PHE A 148 4.35 -3.13 6.02
C PHE A 148 4.43 -3.39 7.52
N VAL A 149 4.65 -4.65 7.89
CA VAL A 149 4.95 -5.08 9.27
C VAL A 149 6.43 -5.43 9.37
N HIS A 150 7.15 -4.80 10.29
CA HIS A 150 8.57 -5.07 10.56
C HIS A 150 8.76 -5.91 11.81
N GLU A 151 9.47 -7.03 11.66
CA GLU A 151 9.89 -7.91 12.74
C GLU A 151 11.34 -7.60 13.12
N ALA A 152 11.53 -6.93 14.26
CA ALA A 152 12.85 -6.52 14.74
C ALA A 152 13.83 -7.69 14.94
N ALA A 153 13.34 -8.85 15.38
CA ALA A 153 14.17 -10.02 15.66
C ALA A 153 14.88 -10.59 14.41
N THR A 154 14.31 -10.37 13.23
CA THR A 154 14.80 -10.94 11.96
C THR A 154 15.15 -9.87 10.92
N ASP A 155 15.02 -8.59 11.28
CA ASP A 155 15.07 -7.43 10.37
C ASP A 155 14.28 -7.64 9.06
N ARG A 156 13.09 -8.25 9.19
CA ARG A 156 12.24 -8.60 8.07
C ARG A 156 11.00 -7.73 8.03
N ALA A 157 10.72 -7.13 6.87
CA ALA A 157 9.42 -6.56 6.58
C ALA A 157 8.51 -7.60 5.90
N ARG A 158 7.20 -7.47 6.10
CA ARG A 158 6.15 -8.29 5.47
C ARG A 158 5.02 -7.40 4.99
N LEU A 159 4.56 -7.65 3.77
CA LEU A 159 3.39 -6.99 3.20
C LEU A 159 2.10 -7.61 3.75
N ILE A 160 1.11 -6.78 4.05
CA ILE A 160 -0.23 -7.20 4.47
C ILE A 160 -1.28 -6.34 3.76
N ASP A 161 -2.54 -6.76 3.84
CA ASP A 161 -3.71 -6.01 3.35
C ASP A 161 -3.76 -5.84 1.81
N PHE A 162 -4.48 -6.74 1.13
CA PHE A 162 -4.51 -6.82 -0.34
C PHE A 162 -5.86 -6.37 -0.93
N GLU A 163 -6.49 -5.30 -0.42
CA GLU A 163 -7.84 -4.88 -0.85
C GLU A 163 -7.98 -4.44 -2.31
N VAL A 164 -6.89 -3.92 -2.88
CA VAL A 164 -6.87 -3.40 -4.25
C VAL A 164 -5.97 -4.24 -5.13
N ARG A 165 -6.18 -4.10 -6.43
CA ARG A 165 -5.36 -4.73 -7.46
C ARG A 165 -5.14 -3.74 -8.59
N HIS A 166 -3.93 -3.71 -9.13
CA HIS A 166 -3.67 -2.97 -10.36
C HIS A 166 -4.53 -3.48 -11.53
N HIS A 167 -4.73 -2.64 -12.54
CA HIS A 167 -5.32 -3.07 -13.80
C HIS A 167 -4.39 -4.07 -14.51
N VAL A 168 -4.93 -5.20 -14.94
CA VAL A 168 -4.17 -6.28 -15.59
C VAL A 168 -3.52 -5.87 -16.91
N ALA A 169 -4.03 -4.81 -17.54
CA ALA A 169 -3.52 -4.27 -18.79
C ALA A 169 -2.18 -3.52 -18.65
N LEU A 170 -1.80 -3.12 -17.43
CA LEU A 170 -0.52 -2.46 -17.18
C LEU A 170 0.63 -3.47 -17.25
N SER A 171 1.79 -3.03 -17.72
CA SER A 171 3.00 -3.86 -17.63
C SER A 171 3.44 -4.07 -16.18
N ALA A 172 4.20 -5.14 -15.91
CA ALA A 172 4.77 -5.38 -14.58
C ALA A 172 5.60 -4.18 -14.10
N ASP A 173 6.42 -3.61 -14.98
CA ASP A 173 7.27 -2.46 -14.65
C ASP A 173 6.46 -1.22 -14.24
N GLU A 174 5.33 -0.95 -14.91
CA GLU A 174 4.45 0.16 -14.55
C GLU A 174 3.78 -0.04 -13.20
N ARG A 175 3.33 -1.26 -12.91
CA ARG A 175 2.74 -1.61 -11.62
C ARG A 175 3.75 -1.52 -10.49
N HIS A 176 4.96 -2.05 -10.70
CA HIS A 176 6.04 -2.01 -9.71
C HIS A 176 6.50 -0.59 -9.42
N ALA A 177 6.59 0.27 -10.45
CA ALA A 177 6.92 1.68 -10.27
C ALA A 177 5.81 2.44 -9.53
N ASP A 178 4.54 2.09 -9.75
CA ASP A 178 3.42 2.65 -8.99
C ASP A 178 3.44 2.21 -7.52
N ASP A 179 3.76 0.94 -7.23
CA ASP A 179 3.94 0.46 -5.86
C ASP A 179 5.03 1.24 -5.10
N LEU A 180 6.17 1.50 -5.74
CA LEU A 180 7.20 2.38 -5.13
C LEU A 180 6.67 3.79 -4.88
N LEU A 181 5.91 4.34 -5.85
CA LEU A 181 5.35 5.67 -5.74
C LEU A 181 4.38 5.79 -4.55
N VAL A 182 3.55 4.78 -4.30
CA VAL A 182 2.61 4.77 -3.16
C VAL A 182 3.32 4.96 -1.84
N LEU A 183 4.35 4.16 -1.55
CA LEU A 183 5.10 4.31 -0.29
C LEU A 183 5.77 5.68 -0.22
N LEU A 184 6.39 6.12 -1.32
CA LEU A 184 7.05 7.42 -1.37
C LEU A 184 6.08 8.58 -1.11
N GLN A 185 4.85 8.51 -1.61
CA GLN A 185 3.81 9.51 -1.32
C GLN A 185 3.48 9.57 0.18
N ASP A 186 3.42 8.42 0.86
CA ASP A 186 3.21 8.33 2.31
C ASP A 186 4.40 8.96 3.08
N LEU A 187 5.65 8.67 2.68
CA LEU A 187 6.86 9.28 3.25
C LEU A 187 6.88 10.81 3.05
N LEU A 188 6.55 11.26 1.84
CA LEU A 188 6.51 12.68 1.48
C LEU A 188 5.49 13.45 2.34
N GLY A 189 4.33 12.85 2.62
CA GLY A 189 3.26 13.49 3.39
C GLY A 189 3.48 13.52 4.90
N ARG A 190 4.17 12.51 5.45
CA ARG A 190 4.16 12.27 6.90
C ARG A 190 5.51 12.39 7.59
N ILE A 191 6.63 12.28 6.87
CA ILE A 191 7.96 12.39 7.48
C ILE A 191 8.40 13.85 7.57
N ALA A 192 9.10 14.17 8.67
CA ALA A 192 9.67 15.47 8.93
C ALA A 192 10.54 15.97 7.75
N PRO A 193 10.57 17.29 7.48
CA PRO A 193 11.28 17.86 6.33
C PRO A 193 12.76 17.48 6.18
N ALA A 194 13.45 17.23 7.30
CA ALA A 194 14.87 16.85 7.29
C ALA A 194 15.11 15.35 7.03
N GLN A 195 14.10 14.50 7.25
CA GLN A 195 14.26 13.04 7.26
C GLN A 195 13.67 12.36 6.02
N TRP A 196 12.73 13.00 5.32
CA TRP A 196 11.97 12.33 4.25
C TRP A 196 12.86 11.84 3.09
N LEU A 197 13.88 12.61 2.69
CA LEU A 197 14.75 12.26 1.57
C LEU A 197 15.70 11.09 1.91
N PRO A 198 16.44 11.13 3.04
CA PRO A 198 17.17 9.95 3.51
C PRO A 198 16.31 8.71 3.67
N SER A 199 15.07 8.85 4.17
CA SER A 199 14.10 7.76 4.27
C SER A 199 13.71 7.18 2.91
N ALA A 200 13.42 8.03 1.93
CA ALA A 200 13.13 7.61 0.56
C ALA A 200 14.31 6.88 -0.08
N HIS A 201 15.55 7.37 0.13
CA HIS A 201 16.76 6.72 -0.35
C HIS A 201 16.97 5.35 0.29
N ALA A 202 16.78 5.22 1.60
CA ALA A 202 16.91 3.94 2.28
C ALA A 202 15.93 2.89 1.74
N PHE A 203 14.67 3.27 1.51
CA PHE A 203 13.68 2.38 0.88
C PHE A 203 14.09 1.96 -0.54
N LEU A 204 14.46 2.91 -1.39
CA LEU A 204 14.83 2.64 -2.78
C LEU A 204 16.12 1.82 -2.89
N ALA A 205 17.08 2.06 -2.00
CA ALA A 205 18.30 1.27 -1.88
C ALA A 205 18.00 -0.17 -1.41
N GLY A 206 16.99 -0.39 -0.59
CA GLY A 206 16.51 -1.73 -0.24
C GLY A 206 15.81 -2.43 -1.43
N TYR A 207 15.09 -1.67 -2.25
CA TYR A 207 14.38 -2.20 -3.40
C TYR A 207 15.30 -2.57 -4.58
N ASP A 208 16.35 -1.78 -4.84
CA ASP A 208 17.51 -2.15 -5.67
C ASP A 208 17.16 -2.80 -7.04
N ARG A 209 16.25 -2.18 -7.79
CA ARG A 209 15.99 -2.52 -9.21
C ARG A 209 16.03 -1.27 -10.07
N ALA A 210 17.21 -0.95 -10.60
CA ALA A 210 17.48 0.29 -11.34
C ALA A 210 16.48 0.56 -12.48
N GLY A 211 16.09 -0.47 -13.24
CA GLY A 211 15.11 -0.33 -14.33
C GLY A 211 13.75 0.18 -13.85
N ILE A 212 13.26 -0.32 -12.71
CA ILE A 212 11.99 0.13 -12.11
C ILE A 212 12.15 1.51 -11.47
N VAL A 213 13.30 1.80 -10.85
CA VAL A 213 13.58 3.14 -10.28
C VAL A 213 13.62 4.20 -11.38
N ALA A 214 14.15 3.88 -12.56
CA ALA A 214 14.09 4.76 -13.73
C ALA A 214 12.63 5.03 -14.17
N ARG A 215 11.77 4.01 -14.17
CA ARG A 215 10.32 4.15 -14.45
C ARG A 215 9.60 4.96 -13.38
N LEU A 216 9.93 4.76 -12.11
CA LEU A 216 9.43 5.58 -11.01
C LEU A 216 9.80 7.06 -11.21
N ARG A 217 11.04 7.34 -11.64
CA ARG A 217 11.52 8.71 -11.88
C ARG A 217 10.64 9.48 -12.87
N GLU A 218 10.11 8.80 -13.90
CA GLU A 218 9.15 9.35 -14.86
C GLU A 218 7.81 9.70 -14.21
N LYS A 219 7.42 9.00 -13.13
CA LYS A 219 6.17 9.20 -12.38
C LYS A 219 6.27 10.25 -11.27
N LEU A 220 7.47 10.70 -10.88
CA LEU A 220 7.70 11.74 -9.88
C LEU A 220 7.40 13.15 -10.42
N ILE A 221 6.15 13.35 -10.85
CA ILE A 221 5.65 14.60 -11.42
C ILE A 221 4.47 15.06 -10.58
N ALA A 222 4.47 16.33 -10.18
CA ALA A 222 3.36 16.89 -9.43
C ALA A 222 2.06 16.85 -10.26
N PRO A 223 0.95 16.37 -9.68
CA PRO A 223 -0.32 16.24 -10.37
C PRO A 223 -0.87 17.60 -10.79
N ARG A 224 -1.47 17.70 -11.99
CA ARG A 224 -1.92 18.98 -12.58
C ARG A 224 -3.45 19.12 -12.66
N SER A 225 -4.22 18.06 -12.35
CA SER A 225 -5.66 17.97 -12.64
C SER A 225 -6.44 17.23 -11.52
N ALA A 226 -7.40 16.38 -11.88
CA ALA A 226 -8.22 15.61 -10.93
C ALA A 226 -7.40 14.60 -10.09
N ASP A 227 -6.27 14.15 -10.64
CA ASP A 227 -5.23 13.37 -9.94
C ASP A 227 -4.71 14.07 -8.67
N ARG A 228 -4.81 15.41 -8.58
CA ARG A 228 -4.43 16.17 -7.39
C ARG A 228 -5.20 15.75 -6.15
N LEU A 229 -6.47 15.40 -6.29
CA LEU A 229 -7.29 14.99 -5.15
C LEU A 229 -6.79 13.64 -4.60
N TRP A 230 -6.49 12.69 -5.49
CA TRP A 230 -5.98 11.39 -5.09
C TRP A 230 -4.60 11.48 -4.43
N TRP A 231 -3.70 12.26 -5.04
CA TRP A 231 -2.39 12.54 -4.45
C TRP A 231 -2.49 13.26 -3.11
N ALA A 232 -3.42 14.22 -2.96
CA ALA A 232 -3.64 14.89 -1.68
C ALA A 232 -4.02 13.89 -0.58
N VAL A 233 -4.84 12.89 -0.87
CA VAL A 233 -5.14 11.83 0.11
C VAL A 233 -3.88 11.05 0.46
N ARG A 234 -3.12 10.57 -0.54
CA ARG A 234 -1.90 9.76 -0.32
C ARG A 234 -0.75 10.51 0.35
N THR A 235 -0.69 11.84 0.23
CA THR A 235 0.34 12.67 0.85
C THR A 235 -0.17 13.43 2.07
N THR A 236 -1.27 12.98 2.71
CA THR A 236 -1.85 13.63 3.90
C THR A 236 -2.06 15.14 3.73
N TYR A 237 -2.56 15.53 2.55
CA TYR A 237 -2.85 16.90 2.14
C TYR A 237 -1.63 17.85 2.15
N LEU A 238 -0.41 17.32 1.92
CA LEU A 238 0.80 18.12 1.74
C LEU A 238 0.57 19.30 0.77
N ALA A 239 1.04 20.48 1.16
CA ALA A 239 0.85 21.68 0.36
C ALA A 239 1.44 21.50 -1.07
N PRO A 240 0.74 21.92 -2.14
CA PRO A 240 1.17 21.65 -3.52
C PRO A 240 2.59 22.12 -3.86
N ALA A 241 3.00 23.28 -3.35
CA ALA A 241 4.35 23.80 -3.56
C ALA A 241 5.43 22.94 -2.88
N GLU A 242 5.14 22.47 -1.66
CA GLU A 242 6.03 21.58 -0.90
C GLU A 242 6.11 20.20 -1.55
N LEU A 243 4.97 19.66 -2.00
CA LEU A 243 4.93 18.41 -2.77
C LEU A 243 5.79 18.52 -4.03
N ALA A 244 5.62 19.57 -4.84
CA ALA A 244 6.41 19.79 -6.04
C ALA A 244 7.92 19.88 -5.73
N ARG A 245 8.29 20.61 -4.67
CA ARG A 245 9.68 20.74 -4.22
C ARG A 245 10.28 19.40 -3.81
N ARG A 246 9.58 18.60 -3.00
CA ARG A 246 10.07 17.29 -2.57
C ARG A 246 10.17 16.30 -3.73
N LEU A 247 9.18 16.27 -4.63
CA LEU A 247 9.24 15.44 -5.84
C LEU A 247 10.44 15.81 -6.74
N ALA A 248 10.66 17.10 -6.96
CA ALA A 248 11.81 17.58 -7.73
C ALA A 248 13.15 17.18 -7.06
N ALA A 249 13.26 17.33 -5.74
CA ALA A 249 14.44 16.94 -4.99
C ALA A 249 14.70 15.43 -5.09
N LEU A 250 13.67 14.58 -4.93
CA LEU A 250 13.83 13.14 -5.08
C LEU A 250 14.26 12.78 -6.51
N ARG A 251 13.57 13.32 -7.52
CA ARG A 251 13.85 13.07 -8.94
C ARG A 251 15.26 13.50 -9.37
N ALA A 252 15.85 14.50 -8.72
CA ALA A 252 17.22 14.95 -8.98
C ALA A 252 18.29 13.97 -8.47
N THR A 253 17.92 13.12 -7.52
CA THR A 253 18.83 12.15 -6.86
C THR A 253 18.65 10.70 -7.33
N LEU A 254 17.66 10.44 -8.17
CA LEU A 254 17.44 9.16 -8.87
C LEU A 254 17.98 9.25 -10.30
#